data_AF-A0A058Z9Z9-F1
#
_entry.id   AF-A0A058Z9Z9-F1
#
_cell.length_a   1.000
_cell.length_b   1.000
_cell.length_c   1.000
_cell.angle_alpha   90.00
_cell.angle_beta   90.00
_cell.angle_gamma   90.00
#
_symmetry.space_group_name_H-M   'P 1'
#
loop_
_entity.id
_entity.type
_entity.pdbx_description
1 polymer ?
#
loop_
_entity_poly.entity_id
_entity_poly.type
_entity_poly.pdbx_seq_one_letter_code
_entity_poly.pdbx_strand_id
1 'polypeptide(L)'
;MIVATRPLRSLFLTLLALLALFGAAARAFEARDLGTEDFEISDVYQHGDMDKPEEFGHLDIRRVLKRVAQLRAAGQHVPRGDAEIADRMDEFRYSGLRKVSHPTATEEFPEYYVDTILDIEPEEANTMSLPNVKDKATVLELAKMTSNAYYSSSESKEWYTLPTYGKPAMSFGWSGNALRGYVYTNASKSVAVIDFKGTSLSFLGIGGPTSANDKIIDNRMFSCCCARVSSGWKTVCDCYRGNGSDNKCSNSCLRSAMQNDSLSYYKAALNIYNQVRSKYPKATVWFTGHSLGGSLASLLSVKTGYPAVPYHAPGELLYGQRLGLPINTGNMGAYKIWHFGSTADPIFRGTCKGAASACAVAGYALETGCHIGNECIYTGGVENVNNHRISVVIDKYISPKPVPACKPAPSKCNDCSQWTWVS
;
A
#
# COMPACT_ATOMS: atom_id res chain seq x y z
N MET A 1 -40.26 -78.22 2.73
CA MET A 1 -41.12 -77.11 3.21
C MET A 1 -40.49 -75.81 2.71
N ILE A 2 -40.92 -75.19 1.60
CA ILE A 2 -42.21 -74.52 1.29
C ILE A 2 -42.59 -73.54 2.42
N VAL A 3 -42.82 -72.23 2.28
CA VAL A 3 -42.86 -71.25 1.15
C VAL A 3 -42.81 -69.80 1.76
N ALA A 4 -42.37 -68.83 0.94
CA ALA A 4 -42.47 -67.35 0.92
C ALA A 4 -43.27 -66.58 2.02
N THR A 5 -42.91 -65.34 2.40
CA THR A 5 -43.08 -64.09 1.60
C THR A 5 -42.22 -62.92 2.12
N ARG A 6 -42.13 -61.84 1.32
CA ARG A 6 -41.08 -60.81 1.21
C ARG A 6 -41.38 -59.51 2.05
N PRO A 7 -40.59 -58.40 1.98
CA PRO A 7 -39.97 -57.70 3.12
C PRO A 7 -40.48 -56.26 3.36
N LEU A 8 -39.99 -55.56 4.40
CA LEU A 8 -40.05 -54.08 4.43
C LEU A 8 -38.87 -53.45 5.19
N ARG A 9 -38.01 -52.78 4.40
CA ARG A 9 -37.15 -51.66 4.79
C ARG A 9 -38.04 -50.59 5.44
N SER A 10 -37.95 -50.39 6.76
CA SER A 10 -38.61 -49.28 7.44
C SER A 10 -37.81 -48.84 8.67
N LEU A 11 -36.67 -48.21 8.41
CA LEU A 11 -36.21 -47.08 9.23
C LEU A 11 -35.32 -46.08 8.44
N PHE A 12 -35.24 -46.23 7.12
CA PHE A 12 -34.53 -45.32 6.21
C PHE A 12 -35.47 -44.57 5.25
N LEU A 13 -36.79 -44.72 5.42
CA LEU A 13 -37.83 -44.08 4.60
C LEU A 13 -38.72 -43.08 5.35
N THR A 14 -38.53 -42.91 6.67
CA THR A 14 -39.22 -41.88 7.46
C THR A 14 -38.47 -40.56 7.57
N LEU A 15 -37.23 -40.46 7.09
CA LEU A 15 -36.50 -39.19 7.00
C LEU A 15 -36.59 -38.54 5.60
N LEU A 16 -37.05 -39.27 4.59
CA LEU A 16 -37.25 -38.75 3.22
C LEU A 16 -38.69 -38.26 2.96
N ALA A 17 -39.65 -38.55 3.85
CA ALA A 17 -41.03 -38.07 3.72
C ALA A 17 -41.29 -36.71 4.42
N LEU A 18 -40.36 -36.21 5.24
CA LEU A 18 -40.48 -34.90 5.91
C LEU A 18 -39.77 -33.75 5.20
N LEU A 19 -39.02 -34.03 4.13
CA LEU A 19 -38.46 -33.01 3.23
C LEU A 19 -39.29 -32.78 1.95
N ALA A 20 -40.40 -33.49 1.79
CA ALA A 20 -41.30 -33.36 0.63
C ALA A 20 -42.52 -32.45 0.86
N LEU A 21 -42.64 -31.76 2.02
CA LEU A 21 -43.76 -30.87 2.31
C LEU A 21 -43.39 -29.40 2.60
N PHE A 22 -42.12 -29.03 2.55
CA PHE A 22 -41.69 -27.62 2.48
C PHE A 22 -40.62 -27.46 1.40
N GLY A 23 -41.07 -27.36 0.15
CA GLY A 23 -40.18 -27.19 -1.00
C GLY A 23 -40.86 -27.22 -2.36
N ALA A 24 -42.14 -26.87 -2.43
CA ALA A 24 -42.79 -26.56 -3.70
C ALA A 24 -42.27 -25.21 -4.22
N ALA A 25 -41.02 -25.20 -4.69
CA ALA A 25 -40.45 -24.25 -5.63
C ALA A 25 -39.05 -24.69 -6.10
N ALA A 26 -38.76 -25.99 -6.16
CA ALA A 26 -37.66 -26.47 -6.99
C ALA A 26 -38.12 -26.40 -8.46
N ARG A 27 -38.11 -25.19 -9.03
CA ARG A 27 -37.94 -25.08 -10.48
C ARG A 27 -36.63 -25.81 -10.75
N ALA A 28 -36.69 -26.89 -11.51
CA ALA A 28 -35.54 -27.36 -12.25
C ALA A 28 -34.98 -26.11 -12.95
N PHE A 29 -33.87 -25.59 -12.45
CA PHE A 29 -33.10 -24.64 -13.22
C PHE A 29 -32.45 -25.52 -14.27
N GLU A 30 -33.18 -25.76 -15.35
CA GLU A 30 -32.57 -26.13 -16.61
C GLU A 30 -31.39 -25.19 -16.78
N ALA A 31 -30.18 -25.75 -16.85
CA ALA A 31 -29.06 -25.02 -17.37
C ALA A 31 -29.49 -24.59 -18.78
N ARG A 32 -29.96 -23.35 -18.90
CA ARG A 32 -30.20 -22.74 -20.19
C ARG A 32 -28.83 -22.68 -20.86
N ASP A 33 -28.64 -23.52 -21.86
CA ASP A 33 -27.61 -23.33 -22.85
C ASP A 33 -27.93 -22.01 -23.57
N LEU A 34 -27.29 -20.94 -23.10
CA LEU A 34 -27.40 -19.59 -23.66
C LEU A 34 -26.37 -19.39 -24.77
N GLY A 35 -26.05 -20.45 -25.54
CA GLY A 35 -25.07 -20.37 -26.60
C GLY A 35 -23.65 -20.07 -26.09
N THR A 36 -22.70 -20.22 -26.99
CA THR A 36 -21.33 -19.76 -26.82
C THR A 36 -21.33 -18.24 -26.85
N GLU A 37 -21.53 -17.56 -25.72
CA GLU A 37 -21.06 -16.18 -25.64
C GLU A 37 -19.53 -16.23 -25.74
N ASP A 38 -19.00 -15.80 -26.88
CA ASP A 38 -17.58 -15.75 -27.18
C ASP A 38 -16.90 -14.81 -26.18
N PHE A 39 -16.32 -15.39 -25.13
CA PHE A 39 -15.46 -14.65 -24.22
C PHE A 39 -14.14 -14.34 -24.94
N GLU A 40 -13.88 -13.06 -25.20
CA GLU A 40 -12.66 -12.59 -25.84
C GLU A 40 -11.86 -11.71 -24.87
N ILE A 41 -10.61 -12.09 -24.62
CA ILE A 41 -9.67 -11.22 -23.90
C ILE A 41 -9.27 -10.10 -24.86
N SER A 42 -9.75 -8.87 -24.61
CA SER A 42 -9.44 -7.71 -25.45
C SER A 42 -8.15 -7.02 -25.04
N ASP A 43 -7.89 -6.95 -23.73
CA ASP A 43 -6.84 -6.13 -23.15
C ASP A 43 -6.12 -6.90 -22.04
N VAL A 44 -4.79 -6.87 -22.05
CA VAL A 44 -3.95 -7.37 -20.96
C VAL A 44 -3.20 -6.19 -20.37
N TYR A 45 -3.43 -5.93 -19.08
CA TYR A 45 -2.71 -4.92 -18.32
C TYR A 45 -1.65 -5.61 -17.45
N GLN A 46 -0.39 -5.28 -17.70
CA GLN A 46 0.73 -5.68 -16.85
C GLN A 46 0.98 -4.59 -15.82
N HIS A 47 0.87 -4.96 -14.55
CA HIS A 47 1.35 -4.12 -13.46
C HIS A 47 2.86 -4.36 -13.29
N GLY A 48 3.59 -3.31 -12.93
CA GLY A 48 5.03 -3.36 -12.76
C GLY A 48 5.44 -4.38 -11.71
N ASP A 49 6.66 -4.91 -11.83
CA ASP A 49 7.21 -5.81 -10.83
C ASP A 49 7.62 -5.05 -9.56
N MET A 50 8.17 -5.75 -8.57
CA MET A 50 8.59 -5.12 -7.33
C MET A 50 9.72 -4.10 -7.50
N ASP A 51 10.57 -4.27 -8.50
CA ASP A 51 11.68 -3.35 -8.74
C ASP A 51 11.21 -2.08 -9.45
N LYS A 52 10.14 -2.18 -10.24
CA LYS A 52 9.53 -1.08 -10.96
C LYS A 52 8.01 -1.06 -10.82
N PRO A 53 7.49 -0.85 -9.60
CA PRO A 53 6.06 -1.00 -9.32
C PRO A 53 5.17 0.04 -10.00
N GLU A 54 5.75 1.10 -10.54
CA GLU A 54 5.03 2.16 -11.27
C GLU A 54 5.00 1.93 -12.79
N GLU A 55 5.69 0.91 -13.33
CA GLU A 55 5.58 0.59 -14.75
C GLU A 55 4.22 -0.08 -15.01
N PHE A 56 3.42 0.47 -15.92
CA PHE A 56 2.17 -0.15 -16.37
C PHE A 56 2.29 -0.46 -17.86
N GLY A 57 2.16 -1.73 -18.22
CA GLY A 57 2.05 -2.19 -19.59
C GLY A 57 0.60 -2.38 -19.97
N HIS A 58 0.22 -1.98 -21.18
CA HIS A 58 -1.07 -2.30 -21.78
C HIS A 58 -0.83 -2.97 -23.12
N LEU A 59 -1.48 -4.12 -23.30
CA LEU A 59 -1.45 -4.90 -24.52
C LEU A 59 -2.88 -5.09 -25.02
N ASP A 60 -3.20 -4.39 -26.10
CA ASP A 60 -4.44 -4.56 -26.88
C ASP A 60 -4.31 -5.85 -27.71
N ILE A 61 -4.90 -6.94 -27.21
CA ILE A 61 -4.85 -8.27 -27.81
C ILE A 61 -5.55 -8.27 -29.16
N ARG A 62 -6.64 -7.52 -29.32
CA ARG A 62 -7.35 -7.42 -30.60
C ARG A 62 -6.45 -6.84 -31.69
N ARG A 63 -5.66 -5.82 -31.34
CA ARG A 63 -4.69 -5.23 -32.26
C ARG A 63 -3.57 -6.21 -32.62
N VAL A 64 -3.10 -7.02 -31.67
CA VAL A 64 -2.11 -8.08 -31.94
C VAL A 64 -2.70 -9.14 -32.87
N LEU A 65 -3.89 -9.67 -32.57
CA LEU A 65 -4.56 -10.68 -33.39
C LEU A 65 -4.85 -10.18 -34.81
N LYS A 66 -5.31 -8.92 -34.94
CA LYS A 66 -5.53 -8.28 -36.25
C LYS A 66 -4.22 -8.17 -37.04
N ARG A 67 -3.13 -7.76 -36.39
CA ARG A 67 -1.80 -7.69 -37.01
C ARG A 67 -1.31 -9.06 -37.45
N VAL A 68 -1.45 -10.09 -36.62
CA VAL A 68 -1.10 -11.48 -36.96
C VAL A 68 -1.89 -11.97 -38.17
N ALA A 69 -3.21 -11.76 -38.19
CA ALA A 69 -4.07 -12.16 -39.30
C ALA A 69 -3.67 -11.47 -40.62
N GLN A 70 -3.37 -10.17 -40.57
CA GLN A 70 -2.90 -9.41 -41.74
C GLN A 70 -1.54 -9.93 -42.26
N LEU A 71 -0.58 -10.17 -41.36
CA LEU A 71 0.73 -10.69 -41.72
C LEU A 71 0.63 -12.10 -42.32
N ARG A 72 -0.18 -12.99 -41.72
CA ARG A 72 -0.45 -14.34 -42.24
C ARG A 72 -1.11 -14.27 -43.63
N ALA A 73 -2.11 -13.43 -43.81
CA ALA A 73 -2.80 -13.26 -45.10
C ALA A 73 -1.88 -12.69 -46.19
N ALA A 74 -0.93 -11.83 -45.83
CA ALA A 74 0.05 -11.27 -46.75
C ALA A 74 1.26 -12.19 -47.00
N GLY A 75 1.32 -13.38 -46.40
CA GLY A 75 2.48 -14.27 -46.47
C GLY A 75 3.75 -13.69 -45.85
N GLN A 76 3.60 -12.72 -44.94
CA GLN A 76 4.70 -12.02 -44.28
C GLN A 76 5.10 -12.69 -42.96
N HIS A 77 6.33 -12.42 -42.52
CA HIS A 77 6.84 -12.94 -41.25
C HIS A 77 6.04 -12.36 -40.06
N VAL A 78 5.52 -13.24 -39.21
CA VAL A 78 4.87 -12.88 -37.94
C VAL A 78 5.92 -12.85 -36.84
N PRO A 79 6.08 -11.74 -36.09
CA PRO A 79 6.98 -11.68 -34.94
C PRO A 79 6.67 -12.79 -33.93
N ARG A 80 7.71 -13.41 -33.36
CA ARG A 80 7.57 -14.56 -32.44
C ARG A 80 6.62 -14.29 -31.25
N GLY A 81 6.71 -13.10 -30.64
CA GLY A 81 5.83 -12.75 -29.51
C GLY A 81 4.37 -12.62 -29.91
N ASP A 82 4.08 -12.09 -31.10
CA ASP A 82 2.72 -11.97 -31.63
C ASP A 82 2.12 -13.34 -31.96
N ALA A 83 2.95 -14.25 -32.51
CA ALA A 83 2.55 -15.62 -32.78
C ALA A 83 2.20 -16.37 -31.48
N GLU A 84 3.03 -16.25 -30.44
CA GLU A 84 2.78 -16.89 -29.14
C GLU A 84 1.48 -16.38 -28.48
N ILE A 85 1.20 -15.07 -28.57
CA ILE A 85 -0.06 -14.50 -28.09
C ILE A 85 -1.25 -15.08 -28.85
N ALA A 86 -1.17 -15.14 -30.18
CA ALA A 86 -2.24 -15.70 -31.01
C ALA A 86 -2.52 -17.17 -30.69
N ASP A 87 -1.47 -17.98 -30.57
CA ASP A 87 -1.59 -19.41 -30.29
C ASP A 87 -2.21 -19.66 -28.89
N ARG A 88 -1.82 -18.87 -27.88
CA ARG A 88 -2.44 -18.92 -26.54
C ARG A 88 -3.91 -18.51 -26.56
N MET A 89 -4.28 -17.48 -27.34
CA MET A 89 -5.68 -17.05 -27.44
C MET A 89 -6.56 -18.09 -28.14
N ASP A 90 -6.01 -18.81 -29.13
CA ASP A 90 -6.69 -19.95 -29.73
C ASP A 90 -6.88 -21.08 -28.70
N GLU A 91 -5.87 -21.41 -27.90
CA GLU A 91 -5.99 -22.39 -26.80
C GLU A 91 -7.07 -22.01 -25.76
N PHE A 92 -7.12 -20.72 -25.37
CA PHE A 92 -8.14 -20.21 -24.45
C PHE A 92 -9.56 -20.40 -24.98
N ARG A 93 -9.80 -20.13 -26.27
CA ARG A 93 -11.11 -20.34 -26.92
C ARG A 93 -11.56 -21.80 -26.87
N TYR A 94 -10.63 -22.76 -26.93
CA TYR A 94 -10.94 -24.19 -26.88
C TYR A 94 -11.19 -24.73 -25.46
N SER A 95 -10.82 -23.99 -24.41
CA SER A 95 -10.79 -24.52 -23.03
C SER A 95 -12.11 -24.48 -22.23
N GLY A 96 -13.21 -23.93 -22.77
CA GLY A 96 -14.57 -24.04 -22.22
C GLY A 96 -14.70 -23.68 -20.72
N LEU A 97 -14.80 -22.39 -20.39
CA LEU A 97 -14.95 -21.92 -19.01
C LEU A 97 -16.31 -22.31 -18.38
N ARG A 98 -16.30 -22.89 -17.18
CA ARG A 98 -17.51 -23.09 -16.33
C ARG A 98 -17.87 -21.78 -15.63
N LYS A 99 -19.09 -21.28 -15.84
CA LYS A 99 -19.62 -20.07 -15.17
C LYS A 99 -19.97 -20.36 -13.70
N VAL A 100 -19.43 -19.57 -12.78
CA VAL A 100 -19.97 -19.41 -11.41
C VAL A 100 -20.88 -18.19 -11.45
N SER A 101 -22.15 -18.34 -11.03
CA SER A 101 -23.18 -17.30 -11.13
C SER A 101 -23.11 -16.31 -9.96
N HIS A 102 -22.97 -15.02 -10.25
CA HIS A 102 -23.44 -13.91 -9.40
C HIS A 102 -24.46 -13.04 -10.16
N PRO A 103 -25.40 -12.35 -9.47
CA PRO A 103 -26.60 -11.81 -10.09
C PRO A 103 -26.38 -10.48 -10.81
N THR A 104 -26.80 -10.48 -12.08
CA THR A 104 -27.28 -9.38 -12.96
C THR A 104 -26.92 -7.92 -12.63
N ALA A 105 -26.07 -7.35 -13.49
CA ALA A 105 -25.84 -5.92 -13.66
C ALA A 105 -26.77 -5.35 -14.75
N THR A 106 -27.43 -4.24 -14.43
CA THR A 106 -27.94 -3.27 -15.41
C THR A 106 -27.63 -1.89 -14.84
N GLU A 107 -26.65 -1.19 -15.41
CA GLU A 107 -26.64 0.28 -15.55
C GLU A 107 -25.40 0.74 -16.35
N GLU A 108 -25.60 1.83 -17.09
CA GLU A 108 -24.76 2.40 -18.15
C GLU A 108 -23.34 2.79 -17.70
N PHE A 109 -22.37 2.62 -18.60
CA PHE A 109 -20.95 2.95 -18.39
C PHE A 109 -20.70 4.47 -18.40
N PRO A 110 -20.15 5.06 -17.32
CA PRO A 110 -19.47 6.34 -17.39
C PRO A 110 -17.97 6.14 -17.65
N GLU A 111 -17.46 6.98 -18.54
CA GLU A 111 -16.09 7.11 -19.00
C GLU A 111 -15.16 7.62 -17.87
N TYR A 112 -14.74 6.76 -16.95
CA TYR A 112 -13.52 6.93 -16.12
C TYR A 112 -13.17 5.64 -15.35
N TYR A 113 -12.51 4.67 -16.00
CA TYR A 113 -12.07 3.44 -15.35
C TYR A 113 -10.65 3.60 -14.76
N VAL A 114 -10.59 4.15 -13.55
CA VAL A 114 -9.46 3.97 -12.62
C VAL A 114 -10.03 3.53 -11.27
N ASP A 115 -10.71 2.39 -11.25
CA ASP A 115 -10.96 1.66 -10.00
C ASP A 115 -11.39 0.22 -10.32
N THR A 116 -10.41 -0.61 -10.65
CA THR A 116 -10.47 -2.04 -10.32
C THR A 116 -9.14 -2.41 -9.67
N ILE A 117 -8.81 -1.69 -8.59
CA ILE A 117 -8.16 -2.37 -7.47
C ILE A 117 -9.21 -3.37 -7.01
N LEU A 118 -8.92 -4.67 -7.17
CA LEU A 118 -9.69 -5.78 -6.63
C LEU A 118 -10.46 -5.33 -5.40
N ASP A 119 -11.79 -5.43 -5.43
CA ASP A 119 -12.61 -5.30 -4.24
C ASP A 119 -11.98 -6.18 -3.17
N ILE A 120 -11.28 -5.54 -2.24
CA ILE A 120 -10.71 -6.22 -1.08
C ILE A 120 -11.94 -6.54 -0.27
N GLU A 121 -12.53 -7.72 -0.51
CA GLU A 121 -13.53 -8.25 0.39
C GLU A 121 -12.87 -8.25 1.78
N PRO A 122 -13.52 -7.63 2.78
CA PRO A 122 -12.99 -7.66 4.13
C PRO A 122 -12.86 -9.13 4.53
N GLU A 123 -11.61 -9.55 4.70
CA GLU A 123 -11.25 -10.91 5.11
C GLU A 123 -12.18 -11.32 6.25
N GLU A 124 -12.99 -12.39 6.06
CA GLU A 124 -13.74 -13.00 7.16
C GLU A 124 -12.79 -13.16 8.34
N ALA A 125 -13.27 -12.87 9.55
CA ALA A 125 -12.50 -12.70 10.79
C ALA A 125 -11.66 -13.94 11.19
N ASN A 126 -10.68 -14.29 10.37
CA ASN A 126 -9.50 -15.04 10.73
C ASN A 126 -8.72 -14.11 11.66
N THR A 127 -8.34 -14.61 12.83
CA THR A 127 -7.70 -13.80 13.87
C THR A 127 -6.39 -13.21 13.34
N MET A 128 -6.46 -12.00 12.79
CA MET A 128 -5.32 -11.28 12.22
C MET A 128 -4.27 -11.10 13.31
N SER A 129 -3.08 -11.68 13.10
CA SER A 129 -1.98 -11.55 14.04
C SER A 129 -1.53 -10.09 14.08
N LEU A 130 -1.43 -9.50 15.27
CA LEU A 130 -0.96 -8.12 15.46
C LEU A 130 0.45 -8.11 16.04
N PRO A 131 1.31 -7.15 15.64
CA PRO A 131 2.57 -6.94 16.32
C PRO A 131 2.31 -6.58 17.78
N ASN A 132 3.06 -7.18 18.71
CA ASN A 132 2.98 -6.82 20.12
C ASN A 132 3.74 -5.50 20.38
N VAL A 133 3.06 -4.38 20.15
CA VAL A 133 3.63 -3.03 20.30
C VAL A 133 3.94 -2.63 21.75
N LYS A 134 3.64 -3.49 22.74
CA LYS A 134 4.04 -3.30 24.14
C LYS A 134 5.32 -4.07 24.49
N ASP A 135 5.69 -5.04 23.66
CA ASP A 135 6.92 -5.81 23.85
C ASP A 135 8.11 -5.09 23.21
N LYS A 136 9.16 -4.88 24.02
CA LYS A 136 10.35 -4.16 23.61
C LYS A 136 11.13 -4.89 22.52
N ALA A 137 11.17 -6.23 22.55
CA ALA A 137 11.88 -7.00 21.54
C ALA A 137 11.21 -6.83 20.16
N THR A 138 9.88 -6.91 20.11
CA THR A 138 9.09 -6.68 18.90
C THR A 138 9.33 -5.27 18.32
N VAL A 139 9.21 -4.22 19.15
CA VAL A 139 9.44 -2.84 18.70
C VAL A 139 10.89 -2.62 18.24
N LEU A 140 11.87 -3.15 18.98
CA LEU A 140 13.28 -3.01 18.61
C LEU A 140 13.62 -3.75 17.31
N GLU A 141 13.07 -4.95 17.10
CA GLU A 141 13.35 -5.73 15.89
C GLU A 141 12.72 -5.09 14.65
N LEU A 142 11.48 -4.58 14.75
CA LEU A 142 10.86 -3.82 13.67
C LEU A 142 11.62 -2.51 13.37
N ALA A 143 12.12 -1.80 14.39
CA ALA A 143 12.97 -0.62 14.18
C ALA A 143 14.27 -0.97 13.44
N LYS A 144 14.91 -2.08 13.81
CA LYS A 144 16.11 -2.59 13.14
C LYS A 144 15.86 -2.96 11.67
N MET A 145 14.69 -3.51 11.33
CA MET A 145 14.30 -3.70 9.92
C MET A 145 14.36 -2.36 9.17
N THR A 146 13.71 -1.31 9.70
CA THR A 146 13.69 0.00 9.03
C THR A 146 15.08 0.61 8.87
N SER A 147 16.03 0.30 9.77
CA SER A 147 17.44 0.68 9.60
C SER A 147 18.11 -0.10 8.49
N ASN A 148 17.84 -1.39 8.37
CA ASN A 148 18.38 -2.25 7.33
C ASN A 148 17.93 -1.81 5.93
N ALA A 149 16.72 -1.26 5.79
CA ALA A 149 16.21 -0.71 4.53
C ALA A 149 17.10 0.38 3.88
N TYR A 150 18.01 0.99 4.64
CA TYR A 150 18.95 1.99 4.13
C TYR A 150 20.21 1.39 3.47
N TYR A 151 20.44 0.08 3.59
CA TYR A 151 21.58 -0.62 2.98
C TYR A 151 21.09 -1.55 1.89
N SER A 152 21.81 -1.65 0.76
CA SER A 152 21.40 -2.46 -0.39
C SER A 152 21.59 -3.96 -0.21
N SER A 153 22.32 -4.39 0.82
CA SER A 153 22.68 -5.79 1.03
C SER A 153 22.72 -6.13 2.52
N SER A 154 22.25 -7.35 2.83
CA SER A 154 22.35 -7.96 4.16
C SER A 154 23.78 -8.25 4.60
N GLU A 155 24.75 -8.11 3.70
CA GLU A 155 26.17 -8.28 3.99
C GLU A 155 26.85 -6.98 4.45
N SER A 156 26.12 -5.87 4.52
CA SER A 156 26.64 -4.62 5.10
C SER A 156 27.05 -4.83 6.55
N LYS A 157 28.18 -4.26 6.96
CA LYS A 157 28.64 -4.31 8.36
C LYS A 157 27.67 -3.62 9.33
N GLU A 158 26.87 -2.69 8.81
CA GLU A 158 25.87 -1.94 9.56
C GLU A 158 24.48 -2.61 9.55
N TRP A 159 24.38 -3.81 8.95
CA TRP A 159 23.12 -4.56 8.92
C TRP A 159 22.84 -5.21 10.28
N TYR A 160 21.69 -4.90 10.86
CA TYR A 160 21.25 -5.51 12.09
C TYR A 160 20.80 -6.95 11.88
N THR A 161 21.28 -7.85 12.74
CA THR A 161 20.72 -9.20 12.87
C THR A 161 19.32 -9.14 13.48
N LEU A 162 18.38 -9.86 12.87
CA LEU A 162 16.99 -9.97 13.30
C LEU A 162 16.74 -11.40 13.82
N PRO A 163 16.69 -11.63 15.15
CA PRO A 163 16.56 -12.98 15.70
C PRO A 163 15.32 -13.76 15.24
N THR A 164 14.20 -13.08 15.03
CA THR A 164 12.91 -13.67 14.67
C THR A 164 12.77 -13.83 13.15
N TYR A 165 13.28 -12.86 12.38
CA TYR A 165 13.02 -12.76 10.94
C TYR A 165 14.23 -13.08 10.05
N GLY A 166 15.44 -13.05 10.59
CA GLY A 166 16.67 -13.33 9.84
C GLY A 166 16.91 -12.36 8.67
N LYS A 167 17.29 -12.92 7.51
CA LYS A 167 17.50 -12.17 6.27
C LYS A 167 16.17 -11.88 5.56
N PRO A 168 16.08 -10.80 4.77
CA PRO A 168 14.87 -10.48 4.03
C PRO A 168 14.56 -11.60 3.04
N ALA A 169 13.28 -11.95 2.91
CA ALA A 169 12.81 -12.91 1.92
C ALA A 169 12.82 -12.31 0.51
N MET A 170 12.60 -10.99 0.41
CA MET A 170 12.54 -10.23 -0.84
C MET A 170 13.10 -8.81 -0.64
N SER A 171 13.62 -8.23 -1.72
CA SER A 171 14.02 -6.83 -1.81
C SER A 171 13.29 -6.17 -2.97
N PHE A 172 13.13 -4.85 -2.93
CA PHE A 172 12.49 -4.09 -4.00
C PHE A 172 13.09 -2.69 -4.20
N GLY A 173 13.05 -2.20 -5.45
CA GLY A 173 13.40 -0.83 -5.85
C GLY A 173 14.90 -0.52 -5.96
N TRP A 174 15.77 -1.52 -5.83
CA TRP A 174 17.24 -1.31 -5.79
C TRP A 174 17.87 -1.13 -7.17
N SER A 175 17.20 -1.57 -8.24
CA SER A 175 17.64 -1.40 -9.63
C SER A 175 17.29 -0.02 -10.24
N GLY A 176 16.46 0.77 -9.55
CA GLY A 176 15.99 2.09 -10.00
C GLY A 176 16.09 3.17 -8.93
N ASN A 177 15.41 4.30 -9.18
CA ASN A 177 15.29 5.45 -8.28
C ASN A 177 13.87 5.58 -7.66
N ALA A 178 13.14 4.46 -7.61
CA ALA A 178 11.79 4.35 -7.05
C ALA A 178 11.83 4.00 -5.54
N LEU A 179 10.64 3.76 -4.97
CA LEU A 179 10.47 3.30 -3.59
C LEU A 179 11.25 2.00 -3.34
N ARG A 180 12.00 1.97 -2.25
CA ARG A 180 12.88 0.85 -1.87
C ARG A 180 12.45 0.21 -0.57
N GLY A 181 12.90 -1.02 -0.36
CA GLY A 181 12.69 -1.71 0.90
C GLY A 181 12.87 -3.21 0.79
N TYR A 182 12.32 -3.89 1.78
CA TYR A 182 12.43 -5.33 1.98
C TYR A 182 11.12 -5.94 2.46
N VAL A 183 10.98 -7.24 2.24
CA VAL A 183 9.92 -8.06 2.83
C VAL A 183 10.58 -9.12 3.70
N TYR A 184 10.20 -9.16 4.97
CA TYR A 184 10.63 -10.17 5.92
C TYR A 184 9.48 -11.15 6.20
N THR A 185 9.82 -12.40 6.49
CA THR A 185 8.82 -13.41 6.89
C THR A 185 9.30 -14.14 8.13
N ASN A 186 8.38 -14.45 9.04
CA ASN A 186 8.71 -15.34 10.14
C ASN A 186 8.96 -16.78 9.65
N ALA A 187 9.53 -17.64 10.51
CA ALA A 187 9.89 -19.01 10.14
C ALA A 187 8.74 -19.83 9.52
N SER A 188 7.50 -19.64 10.00
CA SER A 188 6.30 -20.32 9.48
C SER A 188 5.67 -19.63 8.26
N LYS A 189 6.20 -18.49 7.82
CA LYS A 189 5.66 -17.64 6.74
C LYS A 189 4.18 -17.25 6.95
N SER A 190 3.76 -17.21 8.21
CA SER A 190 2.41 -16.78 8.62
C SER A 190 2.31 -15.26 8.80
N VAL A 191 3.44 -14.57 8.90
CA VAL A 191 3.53 -13.11 8.93
C VAL A 191 4.53 -12.65 7.86
N ALA A 192 4.11 -11.69 7.04
CA ALA A 192 4.95 -10.99 6.08
C ALA A 192 5.04 -9.51 6.47
N VAL A 193 6.23 -9.03 6.83
CA VAL A 193 6.47 -7.63 7.18
C VAL A 193 7.03 -6.91 5.96
N ILE A 194 6.29 -5.93 5.45
CA ILE A 194 6.74 -5.06 4.35
C ILE A 194 7.35 -3.81 4.98
N ASP A 195 8.64 -3.62 4.75
CA ASP A 195 9.44 -2.52 5.28
C ASP A 195 9.80 -1.55 4.16
N PHE A 196 9.31 -0.32 4.26
CA PHE A 196 9.59 0.74 3.30
C PHE A 196 10.74 1.62 3.78
N LYS A 197 11.75 1.78 2.91
CA LYS A 197 12.86 2.72 3.12
C LYS A 197 12.34 4.16 3.13
N GLY A 198 12.81 4.96 4.07
CA GLY A 198 12.60 6.41 4.06
C GLY A 198 13.61 7.18 3.20
N THR A 199 13.58 8.50 3.32
CA THR A 199 14.45 9.37 2.52
C THR A 199 15.92 9.25 2.90
N SER A 200 16.78 9.18 1.88
CA SER A 200 18.21 9.39 2.05
C SER A 200 18.50 10.89 2.26
N LEU A 201 18.37 11.37 3.51
CA LEU A 201 18.68 12.74 3.92
C LEU A 201 20.21 12.95 3.93
N SER A 202 20.79 13.34 2.78
CA SER A 202 22.24 13.50 2.62
C SER A 202 22.87 14.45 3.65
N PHE A 203 22.14 15.47 4.11
CA PHE A 203 22.60 16.42 5.14
C PHE A 203 22.73 15.79 6.54
N LEU A 204 22.08 14.64 6.77
CA LEU A 204 22.24 13.81 7.95
C LEU A 204 23.26 12.68 7.74
N GLY A 205 24.07 12.75 6.68
CA GLY A 205 25.06 11.72 6.34
C GLY A 205 24.44 10.44 5.76
N ILE A 206 23.15 10.45 5.43
CA ILE A 206 22.43 9.32 4.81
C ILE A 206 22.24 9.67 3.33
N GLY A 207 23.29 9.57 2.51
CA GLY A 207 23.23 9.85 1.08
C GLY A 207 22.97 8.58 0.25
N GLY A 208 22.23 8.70 -0.86
CA GLY A 208 21.97 7.58 -1.76
C GLY A 208 21.32 7.99 -3.08
N PRO A 209 21.35 7.13 -4.12
CA PRO A 209 20.93 7.48 -5.48
C PRO A 209 19.42 7.80 -5.66
N THR A 210 18.56 7.52 -4.67
CA THR A 210 17.12 7.88 -4.69
C THR A 210 16.81 9.28 -4.18
N SER A 211 17.80 9.99 -3.61
CA SER A 211 17.57 11.19 -2.80
C SER A 211 16.79 12.31 -3.51
N ALA A 212 16.83 12.36 -4.85
CA ALA A 212 16.10 13.35 -5.63
C ALA A 212 14.58 13.09 -5.68
N ASN A 213 14.16 11.85 -5.96
CA ASN A 213 12.73 11.49 -6.00
C ASN A 213 12.16 11.48 -4.58
N ASP A 214 12.89 10.90 -3.62
CA ASP A 214 12.51 10.90 -2.20
C ASP A 214 12.17 12.33 -1.73
N LYS A 215 13.02 13.31 -2.07
CA LYS A 215 12.82 14.72 -1.73
C LYS A 215 11.60 15.35 -2.39
N ILE A 216 11.31 15.03 -3.66
CA ILE A 216 10.09 15.51 -4.34
C ILE A 216 8.86 14.96 -3.62
N ILE A 217 8.89 13.68 -3.25
CA ILE A 217 7.78 13.01 -2.58
C ILE A 217 7.59 13.52 -1.15
N ASP A 218 8.66 13.71 -0.38
CA ASP A 218 8.60 14.35 0.94
C ASP A 218 7.92 15.73 0.86
N ASN A 219 8.39 16.55 -0.06
CA ASN A 219 7.88 17.89 -0.30
C ASN A 219 6.43 17.88 -0.78
N ARG A 220 6.00 16.82 -1.47
CA ARG A 220 4.63 16.66 -1.94
C ARG A 220 3.70 16.16 -0.84
N MET A 221 4.17 15.24 -0.01
CA MET A 221 3.40 14.64 1.08
C MET A 221 3.24 15.58 2.27
N PHE A 222 4.32 16.25 2.67
CA PHE A 222 4.39 16.91 3.98
C PHE A 222 4.38 18.44 3.93
N SER A 223 4.33 19.04 2.73
CA SER A 223 4.16 20.48 2.61
C SER A 223 2.68 20.88 2.56
N CYS A 224 2.43 22.09 3.03
CA CYS A 224 1.10 22.68 3.01
C CYS A 224 0.67 23.05 1.59
N CYS A 225 1.56 23.63 0.78
CA CYS A 225 1.26 24.03 -0.59
C CYS A 225 2.47 23.86 -1.51
N CYS A 226 2.62 22.68 -2.11
CA CYS A 226 3.60 22.43 -3.18
C CYS A 226 5.06 22.82 -2.84
N ALA A 227 5.49 22.68 -1.58
CA ALA A 227 6.80 23.10 -1.07
C ALA A 227 7.12 24.59 -1.24
N ARG A 228 6.09 25.43 -1.13
CA ARG A 228 6.21 26.89 -1.13
C ARG A 228 6.73 27.39 0.23
N VAL A 229 8.05 27.33 0.44
CA VAL A 229 8.69 27.77 1.70
C VAL A 229 9.22 29.20 1.62
N SER A 230 9.87 29.59 0.51
CA SER A 230 10.30 30.97 0.24
C SER A 230 10.40 31.23 -1.28
N SER A 231 10.67 32.48 -1.67
CA SER A 231 10.75 32.91 -3.08
C SER A 231 11.82 32.17 -3.91
N GLY A 232 12.88 31.67 -3.27
CA GLY A 232 13.97 30.95 -3.94
C GLY A 232 13.71 29.45 -4.17
N TRP A 233 12.56 28.92 -3.72
CA TRP A 233 12.24 27.50 -3.86
C TRP A 233 11.56 27.18 -5.18
N LYS A 234 11.93 26.02 -5.76
CA LYS A 234 11.16 25.39 -6.83
C LYS A 234 10.04 24.55 -6.22
N THR A 235 8.80 24.84 -6.60
CA THR A 235 7.62 24.09 -6.13
C THR A 235 7.52 22.71 -6.78
N VAL A 236 6.82 21.77 -6.12
CA VAL A 236 6.60 20.39 -6.61
C VAL A 236 5.25 20.18 -7.30
N CYS A 237 4.42 21.23 -7.32
CA CYS A 237 3.17 21.35 -8.07
C CYS A 237 2.79 22.83 -8.24
N ASP A 238 1.77 23.11 -9.04
CA ASP A 238 1.31 24.47 -9.36
C ASP A 238 -0.08 24.78 -8.79
N CYS A 239 -0.24 24.55 -7.48
CA CYS A 239 -1.51 24.77 -6.75
C CYS A 239 -1.53 26.05 -5.92
N TYR A 240 -0.43 26.80 -5.90
CA TYR A 240 -0.36 28.10 -5.26
C TYR A 240 -1.26 29.12 -5.99
N ARG A 241 -2.01 29.93 -5.24
CA ARG A 241 -2.96 30.91 -5.78
C ARG A 241 -2.78 32.31 -5.16
N GLY A 242 -1.71 32.50 -4.40
CA GLY A 242 -1.37 33.80 -3.82
C GLY A 242 -0.55 34.67 -4.75
N ASN A 243 -0.36 35.92 -4.36
CA ASN A 243 0.64 36.81 -4.94
C ASN A 243 1.74 37.07 -3.90
N GLY A 244 3.00 37.18 -4.31
CA GLY A 244 4.11 37.47 -3.40
C GLY A 244 4.18 36.47 -2.22
N SER A 245 3.94 36.97 -1.01
CA SER A 245 3.97 36.24 0.27
C SER A 245 2.59 35.83 0.82
N ASP A 246 1.54 35.87 0.00
CA ASP A 246 0.21 35.39 0.39
C ASP A 246 0.23 33.89 0.70
N ASN A 247 -0.50 33.44 1.71
CA ASN A 247 -0.66 32.00 2.00
C ASN A 247 -1.95 31.45 1.38
N LYS A 248 -2.14 31.59 0.06
CA LYS A 248 -3.34 31.08 -0.64
C LYS A 248 -3.01 29.87 -1.51
N CYS A 249 -3.75 28.78 -1.35
CA CYS A 249 -3.54 27.55 -2.11
C CYS A 249 -4.86 26.86 -2.48
N SER A 250 -4.94 26.29 -3.69
CA SER A 250 -6.13 25.54 -4.13
C SER A 250 -6.11 24.11 -3.57
N ASN A 251 -7.12 23.77 -2.78
CA ASN A 251 -7.25 22.43 -2.21
C ASN A 251 -7.68 21.41 -3.29
N SER A 252 -8.54 21.80 -4.25
CA SER A 252 -8.93 20.92 -5.35
C SER A 252 -7.73 20.55 -6.22
N CYS A 253 -6.88 21.53 -6.55
CA CYS A 253 -5.64 21.31 -7.27
C CYS A 253 -4.69 20.38 -6.51
N LEU A 254 -4.52 20.59 -5.20
CA LEU A 254 -3.64 19.73 -4.39
C LEU A 254 -4.12 18.29 -4.41
N ARG A 255 -5.42 18.05 -4.23
CA ARG A 255 -6.00 16.69 -4.33
C ARG A 255 -5.69 16.06 -5.68
N SER A 256 -5.99 16.75 -6.77
CA SER A 256 -5.69 16.27 -8.13
C SER A 256 -4.21 16.00 -8.33
N ALA A 257 -3.33 16.87 -7.83
CA ALA A 257 -1.88 16.71 -7.94
C ALA A 257 -1.35 15.50 -7.15
N MET A 258 -2.02 15.10 -6.05
CA MET A 258 -1.64 13.91 -5.29
C MET A 258 -2.24 12.62 -5.87
N GLN A 259 -3.48 12.67 -6.33
CA GLN A 259 -4.20 11.51 -6.86
C GLN A 259 -3.70 11.10 -8.25
N ASN A 260 -3.39 12.08 -9.11
CA ASN A 260 -2.94 11.85 -10.49
C ASN A 260 -1.43 11.85 -10.64
N ASP A 261 -0.70 11.76 -9.53
CA ASP A 261 0.76 11.70 -9.54
C ASP A 261 1.24 10.39 -10.17
N SER A 262 2.07 10.51 -11.19
CA SER A 262 2.75 9.40 -11.85
C SER A 262 4.00 8.92 -11.11
N LEU A 263 4.49 9.68 -10.12
CA LEU A 263 5.61 9.32 -9.25
C LEU A 263 5.14 8.91 -7.84
N SER A 264 3.86 8.58 -7.68
CA SER A 264 3.22 8.42 -6.37
C SER A 264 3.75 7.23 -5.58
N TYR A 265 4.63 7.45 -4.59
CA TYR A 265 5.12 6.37 -3.75
C TYR A 265 4.02 5.60 -3.01
N TYR A 266 2.84 6.21 -2.80
CA TYR A 266 1.68 5.50 -2.28
C TYR A 266 1.16 4.43 -3.27
N LYS A 267 1.11 4.72 -4.59
CA LYS A 267 0.72 3.75 -5.63
C LYS A 267 1.76 2.64 -5.75
N ALA A 268 3.06 2.97 -5.78
CA ALA A 268 4.14 1.98 -5.73
C ALA A 268 3.98 1.04 -4.52
N ALA A 269 3.79 1.61 -3.34
CA ALA A 269 3.63 0.83 -2.10
C ALA A 269 2.43 -0.11 -2.18
N LEU A 270 1.30 0.34 -2.75
CA LEU A 270 0.11 -0.49 -2.94
C LEU A 270 0.35 -1.65 -3.91
N ASN A 271 1.08 -1.41 -5.01
CA ASN A 271 1.45 -2.49 -5.93
C ASN A 271 2.39 -3.51 -5.26
N ILE A 272 3.39 -3.05 -4.50
CA ILE A 272 4.27 -3.94 -3.71
C ILE A 272 3.44 -4.79 -2.75
N TYR A 273 2.49 -4.19 -2.03
CA TYR A 273 1.56 -4.91 -1.16
C TYR A 273 0.79 -6.00 -1.92
N ASN A 274 0.22 -5.68 -3.09
CA ASN A 274 -0.52 -6.66 -3.90
C ASN A 274 0.37 -7.83 -4.34
N GLN A 275 1.62 -7.57 -4.72
CA GLN A 275 2.59 -8.62 -5.09
C GLN A 275 2.96 -9.50 -3.90
N VAL A 276 3.14 -8.91 -2.71
CA VAL A 276 3.41 -9.67 -1.47
C VAL A 276 2.21 -10.54 -1.09
N ARG A 277 0.98 -10.03 -1.20
CA ARG A 277 -0.25 -10.81 -0.96
C ARG A 277 -0.38 -11.98 -1.92
N SER A 278 -0.10 -11.77 -3.21
CA SER A 278 -0.08 -12.85 -4.20
C SER A 278 0.94 -13.94 -3.89
N LYS A 279 2.12 -13.55 -3.37
CA LYS A 279 3.19 -14.50 -3.04
C LYS A 279 3.01 -15.20 -1.69
N TYR A 280 2.40 -14.52 -0.72
CA TYR A 280 2.12 -15.05 0.62
C TYR A 280 0.63 -14.94 0.95
N PRO A 281 -0.25 -15.66 0.23
CA PRO A 281 -1.70 -15.49 0.33
C PRO A 281 -2.26 -15.81 1.72
N LYS A 282 -1.57 -16.65 2.48
CA LYS A 282 -1.96 -17.07 3.84
C LYS A 282 -1.29 -16.27 4.96
N ALA A 283 -0.38 -15.35 4.63
CA ALA A 283 0.32 -14.57 5.64
C ALA A 283 -0.51 -13.34 6.03
N THR A 284 -0.55 -13.03 7.33
CA THR A 284 -0.94 -11.68 7.76
C THR A 284 0.16 -10.70 7.35
N VAL A 285 -0.22 -9.59 6.72
CA VAL A 285 0.72 -8.54 6.33
C VAL A 285 0.85 -7.54 7.47
N TRP A 286 2.08 -7.15 7.80
CA TRP A 286 2.39 -5.99 8.65
C TRP A 286 3.17 -4.98 7.83
N PHE A 287 2.97 -3.69 8.10
CA PHE A 287 3.77 -2.63 7.51
C PHE A 287 4.70 -2.00 8.55
N THR A 288 5.90 -1.65 8.14
CA THR A 288 6.83 -0.85 8.93
C THR A 288 7.60 0.08 8.01
N GLY A 289 8.26 1.06 8.60
CA GLY A 289 9.10 1.99 7.86
C GLY A 289 9.53 3.14 8.73
N HIS A 290 10.62 3.78 8.32
CA HIS A 290 11.17 4.95 8.98
C HIS A 290 10.94 6.21 8.11
N SER A 291 10.71 7.37 8.74
CA SER A 291 10.54 8.64 8.03
C SER A 291 9.45 8.55 6.95
N LEU A 292 9.71 8.97 5.71
CA LEU A 292 8.83 8.79 4.55
C LEU A 292 8.22 7.37 4.43
N GLY A 293 9.03 6.33 4.63
CA GLY A 293 8.58 4.94 4.55
C GLY A 293 7.59 4.57 5.65
N GLY A 294 7.72 5.18 6.82
CA GLY A 294 6.77 5.02 7.92
C GLY A 294 5.42 5.66 7.63
N SER A 295 5.41 6.84 7.01
CA SER A 295 4.16 7.49 6.56
C SER A 295 3.47 6.65 5.48
N LEU A 296 4.20 6.05 4.54
CA LEU A 296 3.64 5.13 3.54
C LEU A 296 3.03 3.87 4.19
N ALA A 297 3.71 3.29 5.19
CA ALA A 297 3.20 2.16 5.96
C ALA A 297 1.87 2.49 6.66
N SER A 298 1.75 3.68 7.26
CA SER A 298 0.50 4.17 7.87
C SER A 298 -0.63 4.28 6.83
N LEU A 299 -0.37 4.90 5.68
CA LEU A 299 -1.37 5.08 4.62
C LEU A 299 -1.86 3.74 4.04
N LEU A 300 -0.97 2.76 3.85
CA LEU A 300 -1.38 1.41 3.44
C LEU A 300 -2.20 0.71 4.51
N SER A 301 -1.90 0.91 5.79
CA SER A 301 -2.73 0.37 6.88
C SER A 301 -4.16 0.91 6.82
N VAL A 302 -4.34 2.20 6.52
CA VAL A 302 -5.67 2.79 6.31
C VAL A 302 -6.40 2.13 5.14
N LYS A 303 -5.71 1.92 4.01
CA LYS A 303 -6.31 1.34 2.79
C LYS A 303 -6.66 -0.15 2.96
N THR A 304 -5.83 -0.91 3.68
CA THR A 304 -5.90 -2.38 3.69
C THR A 304 -6.43 -2.97 5.01
N GLY A 305 -6.44 -2.21 6.10
CA GLY A 305 -6.86 -2.67 7.43
C GLY A 305 -5.82 -3.54 8.18
N TYR A 306 -4.66 -3.80 7.58
CA TYR A 306 -3.52 -4.49 8.19
C TYR A 306 -2.72 -3.55 9.11
N PRO A 307 -2.02 -4.06 10.15
CA PRO A 307 -1.32 -3.20 11.10
C PRO A 307 -0.06 -2.54 10.54
N ALA A 308 0.26 -1.35 11.04
CA ALA A 308 1.52 -0.64 10.76
C ALA A 308 2.24 -0.20 12.05
N VAL A 309 3.57 -0.26 12.03
CA VAL A 309 4.43 0.26 13.11
C VAL A 309 5.47 1.24 12.54
N PRO A 310 5.09 2.51 12.30
CA PRO A 310 6.01 3.52 11.78
C PRO A 310 7.00 4.02 12.83
N TYR A 311 8.22 4.36 12.41
CA TYR A 311 9.26 4.96 13.25
C TYR A 311 9.61 6.37 12.78
N HIS A 312 9.44 7.34 13.66
CA HIS A 312 9.77 8.74 13.43
C HIS A 312 9.20 9.27 12.09
N ALA A 313 8.03 8.78 11.69
CA ALA A 313 7.35 9.21 10.47
C ALA A 313 6.88 10.67 10.61
N PRO A 314 6.98 11.51 9.58
CA PRO A 314 6.27 12.80 9.56
C PRO A 314 4.75 12.59 9.50
N GLY A 315 3.99 13.59 9.93
CA GLY A 315 2.52 13.53 9.98
C GLY A 315 1.89 13.38 8.60
N GLU A 316 1.22 12.25 8.36
CA GLU A 316 0.66 11.86 7.06
C GLU A 316 -0.85 12.11 6.90
N LEU A 317 -1.54 12.56 7.95
CA LEU A 317 -3.01 12.72 7.94
C LEU A 317 -3.49 13.60 6.78
N LEU A 318 -2.87 14.78 6.59
CA LEU A 318 -3.26 15.73 5.55
C LEU A 318 -3.08 15.15 4.15
N TYR A 319 -2.00 14.40 3.92
CA TYR A 319 -1.77 13.72 2.65
C TYR A 319 -2.78 12.61 2.41
N GLY A 320 -3.06 11.77 3.42
CA GLY A 320 -4.09 10.73 3.34
C GLY A 320 -5.48 11.28 3.01
N GLN A 321 -5.85 12.42 3.61
CA GLN A 321 -7.10 13.14 3.28
C GLN A 321 -7.10 13.63 1.83
N ARG A 322 -5.97 14.17 1.34
CA ARG A 322 -5.82 14.65 -0.04
C ARG A 322 -5.86 13.52 -1.08
N LEU A 323 -5.34 12.34 -0.73
CA LEU A 323 -5.49 11.12 -1.53
C LEU A 323 -6.96 10.66 -1.59
N GLY A 324 -7.79 11.05 -0.62
CA GLY A 324 -9.19 10.62 -0.53
C GLY A 324 -9.39 9.34 0.28
N LEU A 325 -8.44 8.99 1.15
CA LEU A 325 -8.61 7.85 2.05
C LEU A 325 -9.75 8.10 3.05
N PRO A 326 -10.57 7.08 3.37
CA PRO A 326 -11.69 7.21 4.30
C PRO A 326 -11.20 7.26 5.77
N ILE A 327 -10.65 8.40 6.18
CA ILE A 327 -10.06 8.60 7.50
C ILE A 327 -11.10 9.16 8.48
N ASN A 328 -11.43 8.40 9.52
CA ASN A 328 -12.28 8.83 10.62
C ASN A 328 -11.43 9.44 11.75
N THR A 329 -11.25 10.76 11.71
CA THR A 329 -10.48 11.49 12.73
C THR A 329 -11.13 11.47 14.12
N GLY A 330 -12.43 11.14 14.22
CA GLY A 330 -13.14 10.98 15.48
C GLY A 330 -12.78 9.69 16.23
N ASN A 331 -12.15 8.72 15.55
CA ASN A 331 -11.80 7.42 16.13
C ASN A 331 -10.38 6.97 15.72
N MET A 332 -9.38 7.83 15.95
CA MET A 332 -7.98 7.52 15.62
C MET A 332 -7.51 6.20 16.26
N GLY A 333 -7.94 5.90 17.50
CA GLY A 333 -7.52 4.69 18.20
C GLY A 333 -7.96 3.37 17.55
N ALA A 334 -8.94 3.38 16.64
CA ALA A 334 -9.38 2.19 15.93
C ALA A 334 -8.42 1.74 14.81
N TYR A 335 -7.56 2.65 14.32
CA TYR A 335 -6.54 2.26 13.36
C TYR A 335 -5.43 1.46 14.05
N LYS A 336 -5.06 0.33 13.46
CA LYS A 336 -3.98 -0.56 13.91
C LYS A 336 -2.60 0.02 13.54
N ILE A 337 -2.40 1.29 13.84
CA ILE A 337 -1.22 2.06 13.46
C ILE A 337 -0.62 2.62 14.75
N TRP A 338 0.69 2.37 14.96
CA TRP A 338 1.41 2.78 16.17
C TRP A 338 2.72 3.49 15.81
N HIS A 339 2.68 4.81 15.78
CA HIS A 339 3.81 5.67 15.47
C HIS A 339 4.76 5.77 16.68
N PHE A 340 5.94 5.19 16.59
CA PHE A 340 7.01 5.40 17.56
C PHE A 340 7.81 6.65 17.22
N GLY A 341 7.80 7.64 18.09
CA GLY A 341 8.45 8.94 17.86
C GLY A 341 9.01 9.55 19.13
N SER A 342 9.62 10.73 19.02
CA SER A 342 10.11 11.47 20.20
C SER A 342 9.72 12.94 20.16
N THR A 343 9.58 13.55 21.33
CA THR A 343 9.37 15.01 21.43
C THR A 343 10.57 15.83 20.97
N ALA A 344 11.74 15.20 20.79
CA ALA A 344 12.98 15.83 20.40
C ALA A 344 13.28 15.71 18.90
N ASP A 345 12.43 15.05 18.13
CA ASP A 345 12.54 14.97 16.67
C ASP A 345 11.60 16.00 16.01
N PRO A 346 12.12 17.09 15.43
CA PRO A 346 11.29 18.12 14.84
C PRO A 346 10.57 17.68 13.56
N ILE A 347 11.01 16.61 12.91
CA ILE A 347 10.34 16.07 11.71
C ILE A 347 9.08 15.31 12.13
N PHE A 348 9.19 14.40 13.10
CA PHE A 348 8.04 13.71 13.69
C PHE A 348 7.01 14.69 14.28
N ARG A 349 7.46 15.80 14.86
CA ARG A 349 6.58 16.81 15.48
C ARG A 349 5.99 17.83 14.50
N GLY A 350 6.42 17.85 13.24
CA GLY A 350 6.01 18.91 12.28
C GLY A 350 6.50 20.32 12.68
N THR A 351 7.61 20.40 13.42
CA THR A 351 8.24 21.65 13.87
C THR A 351 9.47 22.03 13.04
N CYS A 352 9.97 21.14 12.18
CA CYS A 352 11.07 21.43 11.25
C CYS A 352 10.66 22.30 10.06
N LYS A 353 10.09 23.48 10.33
CA LYS A 353 9.45 24.36 9.33
C LYS A 353 9.95 25.80 9.37
N GLY A 354 9.67 26.53 8.30
CA GLY A 354 10.10 27.91 8.10
C GLY A 354 11.47 28.01 7.40
N ALA A 355 11.71 29.14 6.73
CA ALA A 355 12.83 29.32 5.80
C ALA A 355 14.22 29.13 6.44
N ALA A 356 14.37 29.39 7.73
CA ALA A 356 15.63 29.24 8.47
C ALA A 356 15.80 27.86 9.13
N SER A 357 14.82 26.95 9.02
CA SER A 357 14.92 25.62 9.62
C SER A 357 15.96 24.75 8.89
N ALA A 358 16.55 23.79 9.61
CA ALA A 358 17.50 22.84 9.02
C ALA A 358 16.89 22.06 7.85
N CYS A 359 15.62 21.65 7.95
CA CYS A 359 14.92 20.96 6.87
C CYS A 359 14.76 21.88 5.65
N ALA A 360 14.33 23.13 5.84
CA ALA A 360 14.20 24.07 4.73
C ALA A 360 15.55 24.37 4.07
N VAL A 361 16.62 24.59 4.84
CA VAL A 361 17.96 24.81 4.29
C VAL A 361 18.44 23.59 3.47
N ALA A 362 18.05 22.38 3.87
CA ALA A 362 18.31 21.15 3.10
C ALA A 362 17.32 20.93 1.93
N GLY A 363 16.33 21.81 1.77
CA GLY A 363 15.31 21.82 0.71
C GLY A 363 14.11 20.90 0.96
N TYR A 364 13.85 20.54 2.22
CA TYR A 364 12.67 19.77 2.65
C TYR A 364 11.62 20.68 3.30
N ALA A 365 10.41 20.67 2.76
CA ALA A 365 9.23 21.37 3.25
C ALA A 365 8.37 20.42 4.10
N LEU A 366 8.84 20.13 5.32
CA LEU A 366 8.21 19.19 6.26
C LEU A 366 7.36 19.98 7.26
N GLU A 367 6.14 20.34 6.86
CA GLU A 367 5.27 21.27 7.59
C GLU A 367 4.18 20.57 8.41
N THR A 368 3.92 19.28 8.16
CA THR A 368 2.87 18.49 8.78
C THR A 368 3.35 17.70 9.99
N GLY A 369 2.50 17.55 11.00
CA GLY A 369 2.76 16.79 12.22
C GLY A 369 1.58 15.95 12.70
N CYS A 370 0.44 15.95 11.99
CA CYS A 370 -0.73 15.16 12.36
C CYS A 370 -0.64 13.72 11.83
N HIS A 371 -0.70 12.73 12.72
CA HIS A 371 -0.68 11.31 12.38
C HIS A 371 -2.08 10.67 12.37
N ILE A 372 -2.21 9.54 11.69
CA ILE A 372 -3.37 8.65 11.75
C ILE A 372 -3.07 7.54 12.77
N GLY A 373 -4.03 7.16 13.61
CA GLY A 373 -3.84 6.05 14.55
C GLY A 373 -3.35 6.45 15.93
N ASN A 374 -2.32 5.79 16.43
CA ASN A 374 -1.80 5.95 17.78
C ASN A 374 -0.36 6.45 17.77
N GLU A 375 -0.02 7.31 18.72
CA GLU A 375 1.34 7.82 18.94
C GLU A 375 1.94 7.23 20.22
N CYS A 376 3.11 6.62 20.11
CA CYS A 376 3.91 6.03 21.18
C CYS A 376 5.17 6.90 21.37
N ILE A 377 5.04 7.99 22.15
CA ILE A 377 6.02 9.07 22.17
C ILE A 377 7.01 8.94 23.33
N TYR A 378 8.31 8.90 23.00
CA TYR A 378 9.38 9.11 23.96
C TYR A 378 9.52 10.60 24.29
N THR A 379 9.40 10.95 25.58
CA THR A 379 9.50 12.34 26.05
C THR A 379 10.92 12.72 26.49
N GLY A 380 11.18 14.03 26.48
CA GLY A 380 12.45 14.64 26.92
C GLY A 380 13.52 14.74 25.83
N GLY A 381 14.62 15.41 26.18
CA GLY A 381 15.71 15.72 25.24
C GLY A 381 15.57 17.09 24.58
N VAL A 382 16.63 17.51 23.88
CA VAL A 382 16.67 18.77 23.11
C VAL A 382 16.22 18.49 21.68
N GLU A 383 15.29 19.30 21.20
CA GLU A 383 14.83 19.24 19.80
C GLU A 383 16.01 19.42 18.85
N ASN A 384 16.23 18.44 17.99
CA ASN A 384 17.34 18.43 17.05
C ASN A 384 17.02 17.48 15.89
N VAL A 385 17.20 17.95 14.65
CA VAL A 385 16.96 17.14 13.45
C VAL A 385 17.83 15.87 13.39
N ASN A 386 18.98 15.84 14.06
CA ASN A 386 19.79 14.63 14.18
C ASN A 386 19.11 13.50 14.97
N ASN A 387 18.11 13.82 15.82
CA ASN A 387 17.32 12.80 16.51
C ASN A 387 16.43 12.00 15.55
N HIS A 388 16.27 12.44 14.29
CA HIS A 388 15.51 11.74 13.25
C HIS A 388 16.28 10.59 12.60
N ARG A 389 17.60 10.46 12.80
CA ARG A 389 18.35 9.35 12.18
C ARG A 389 17.93 8.02 12.82
N ILE A 390 17.54 7.02 12.03
CA ILE A 390 17.06 5.73 12.57
C ILE A 390 18.04 5.05 13.54
N SER A 391 19.35 5.18 13.32
CA SER A 391 20.36 4.70 14.29
C SER A 391 20.25 5.43 15.64
N VAL A 392 20.08 6.76 15.64
CA VAL A 392 19.83 7.55 16.85
C VAL A 392 18.49 7.18 17.49
N VAL A 393 17.45 6.94 16.69
CA VAL A 393 16.16 6.46 17.18
C VAL A 393 16.31 5.16 17.98
N ILE A 394 17.02 4.19 17.41
CA ILE A 394 17.30 2.90 18.04
C ILE A 394 18.14 3.10 19.30
N ASP A 395 19.28 3.76 19.19
CA ASP A 395 20.30 3.80 20.26
C ASP A 395 19.93 4.72 21.43
N LYS A 396 19.21 5.82 21.17
CA LYS A 396 18.86 6.82 22.19
C LYS A 396 17.47 6.63 22.78
N TYR A 397 16.55 6.01 22.05
CA TYR A 397 15.16 5.89 22.48
C TYR A 397 14.73 4.43 22.64
N ILE A 398 14.72 3.63 21.57
CA ILE A 398 14.08 2.29 21.61
C ILE A 398 14.89 1.29 22.43
N SER A 399 16.20 1.20 22.22
CA SER A 399 17.08 0.25 22.90
C SER A 399 17.25 0.55 24.40
N PRO A 400 17.47 1.79 24.86
CA PRO A 400 17.71 2.04 26.29
C PRO A 400 16.44 2.27 27.12
N LYS A 401 15.31 2.69 26.54
CA LYS A 401 14.12 3.07 27.30
C LYS A 401 13.06 1.95 27.32
N PRO A 402 12.12 1.96 28.26
CA PRO A 402 10.91 1.15 28.16
C PRO A 402 10.03 1.64 27.01
N VAL A 403 9.21 0.73 26.46
CA VAL A 403 8.21 1.05 25.44
C VAL A 403 7.21 2.07 26.02
N PRO A 404 7.00 3.24 25.40
CA PRO A 404 6.06 4.23 25.89
C PRO A 404 4.61 3.77 25.69
N ALA A 405 3.71 4.26 26.52
CA ALA A 405 2.28 4.03 26.32
C ALA A 405 1.82 4.73 25.04
N CYS A 406 1.22 3.96 24.14
CA CYS A 406 0.61 4.50 22.92
C CYS A 406 -0.76 5.12 23.23
N LYS A 407 -1.03 6.29 22.67
CA LYS A 407 -2.31 6.99 22.80
C LYS A 407 -2.86 7.34 21.42
N PRO A 408 -4.18 7.36 21.21
CA PRO A 408 -4.76 7.86 19.96
C PRO A 408 -4.21 9.26 19.62
N ALA A 409 -3.84 9.46 18.37
CA ALA A 409 -3.48 10.78 17.86
C ALA A 409 -4.64 11.76 18.10
N PRO A 410 -4.37 13.06 18.32
CA PRO A 410 -5.42 14.02 18.62
C PRO A 410 -6.49 14.08 17.51
N SER A 411 -7.76 13.92 17.87
CA SER A 411 -8.89 14.01 16.91
C SER A 411 -9.03 15.40 16.29
N LYS A 412 -8.55 16.44 16.98
CA LYS A 412 -8.43 17.82 16.51
C LYS A 412 -6.97 18.17 16.32
N CYS A 413 -6.39 17.72 15.22
CA CYS A 413 -5.06 18.09 14.78
C CYS A 413 -5.17 18.88 13.47
N ASN A 414 -4.63 20.11 13.47
CA ASN A 414 -4.74 21.03 12.34
C ASN A 414 -3.33 21.39 11.86
N ASP A 415 -2.89 20.74 10.79
CA ASP A 415 -1.73 21.18 10.04
C ASP A 415 -2.08 22.41 9.18
N CYS A 416 -1.07 23.20 8.82
CA CYS A 416 -1.20 24.23 7.81
C CYS A 416 -2.23 25.35 8.11
N SER A 417 -2.49 25.65 9.38
CA SER A 417 -3.45 26.69 9.81
C SER A 417 -3.16 28.10 9.30
N GLN A 418 -1.91 28.38 8.91
CA GLN A 418 -1.51 29.65 8.28
C GLN A 418 -1.91 29.79 6.80
N TRP A 419 -2.47 28.73 6.19
CA TRP A 419 -2.90 28.73 4.79
C TRP A 419 -4.40 28.97 4.64
N THR A 420 -4.76 29.80 3.67
CA THR A 420 -6.11 30.02 3.18
C THR A 420 -6.37 29.09 2.00
N TRP A 421 -7.33 28.19 2.16
CA TRP A 421 -7.71 27.21 1.14
C TRP A 421 -8.78 27.76 0.21
N VAL A 422 -8.50 27.76 -1.09
CA VAL A 422 -9.46 28.11 -2.13
C VAL A 422 -9.86 26.85 -2.91
N SER A 423 -11.01 26.90 -3.58
CA SER A 423 -11.44 25.87 -4.52
C SER A 423 -10.55 25.89 -5.75
#